data_AF-A0A537V2A4-F1
#
_entry.id   AF-A0A537V2A4-F1
#
_cell.length_a   1.000
_cell.length_b   1.000
_cell.length_c   1.000
_cell.angle_alpha   90.00
_cell.angle_beta   90.00
_cell.angle_gamma   90.00
#
_symmetry.space_group_name_H-M   'P 1'
#
loop_
_entity.id
_entity.type
_entity.pdbx_description
1 polymer ?
#
loop_
_entity_poly.entity_id
_entity_poly.type
_entity_poly.pdbx_seq_one_letter_code
_entity_poly.pdbx_strand_id
1 'polypeptide(L)'
;MRLDDLPESGNVEDRREEGGFGGGGGGFGLPIGGGGLSIGAIVALGLIGWALGIDPSLLIGGAEILTGPSQPKVQAPPTARRTTGAPQDDMGRFVSKVLGSTELQWKQVFAKDGKTYRPPVLVLYRGATHASCGGAAQSAMGPFYCPADQKVYLDTSFFDQIATRFRGCDVGSRTCQFS
;
A
#
# COMPACT_ATOMS: atom_id res chain seq x y z
N MET A 1 22.45 14.88 -16.47
CA MET A 1 22.72 13.55 -15.87
C MET A 1 21.83 12.54 -16.58
N ARG A 2 22.37 11.37 -16.96
CA ARG A 2 21.54 10.25 -17.42
C ARG A 2 21.12 9.43 -16.20
N LEU A 3 19.89 8.93 -16.20
CA LEU A 3 19.37 8.08 -15.12
C LEU A 3 20.19 6.79 -14.97
N ASP A 4 20.69 6.26 -16.08
CA ASP A 4 21.47 5.01 -16.12
C ASP A 4 22.71 5.06 -15.22
N ASP A 5 23.32 6.24 -15.10
CA ASP A 5 24.56 6.47 -14.35
C ASP A 5 24.33 6.72 -12.85
N LEU A 6 23.08 6.87 -12.41
CA LEU A 6 22.76 7.17 -11.01
C LEU A 6 22.80 5.91 -10.15
N PRO A 7 23.35 5.99 -8.93
CA PRO A 7 23.32 4.88 -7.99
C PRO A 7 21.88 4.59 -7.57
N GLU A 8 21.55 3.31 -7.42
CA GLU A 8 20.25 2.86 -6.94
C GLU A 8 20.29 2.69 -5.41
N SER A 9 19.31 3.26 -4.70
CA SER A 9 19.20 3.09 -3.26
C SER A 9 18.43 1.82 -2.90
N GLY A 10 18.94 1.07 -1.92
CA GLY A 10 18.23 -0.05 -1.29
C GLY A 10 17.31 0.38 -0.14
N ASN A 11 17.28 1.67 0.23
CA ASN A 11 16.48 2.19 1.35
C ASN A 11 15.02 2.42 0.95
N VAL A 12 14.40 1.44 0.28
CA VAL A 12 13.04 1.53 -0.22
C VAL A 12 12.17 0.44 0.42
N GLU A 13 11.02 0.85 0.93
CA GLU A 13 9.93 0.01 1.40
C GLU A 13 8.77 0.16 0.44
N ASP A 14 8.44 -0.89 -0.28
CA ASP A 14 7.31 -0.89 -1.19
C ASP A 14 6.06 -1.43 -0.49
N ARG A 15 5.08 -0.54 -0.33
CA ARG A 15 3.79 -0.76 0.31
C ARG A 15 2.64 -0.48 -0.65
N ARG A 16 2.91 -0.41 -1.97
CA ARG A 16 1.87 -0.14 -2.97
C ARG A 16 0.79 -1.22 -3.00
N GLU A 17 1.11 -2.43 -2.55
CA GLU A 17 0.17 -3.55 -2.39
C GLU A 17 -0.64 -3.51 -1.08
N GLU A 18 -0.29 -2.65 -0.10
CA GLU A 18 -1.02 -2.57 1.19
C GLU A 18 -2.39 -1.87 1.07
N GLY A 19 -2.59 -1.01 0.06
CA GLY A 19 -3.78 -0.17 -0.11
C GLY A 19 -4.93 -0.79 -0.93
N GLY A 20 -4.80 -2.06 -1.34
CA GLY A 20 -5.77 -2.72 -2.21
C GLY A 20 -7.02 -3.22 -1.49
N PHE A 21 -8.00 -2.35 -1.24
CA PHE A 21 -9.39 -2.81 -1.06
C PHE A 21 -9.97 -3.15 -2.44
N GLY A 22 -9.80 -4.40 -2.87
CA GLY A 22 -10.62 -5.03 -3.91
C GLY A 22 -9.92 -5.43 -5.22
N GLY A 23 -9.89 -6.73 -5.47
CA GLY A 23 -10.40 -7.28 -6.74
C GLY A 23 -9.41 -7.69 -7.83
N GLY A 24 -9.22 -9.02 -7.97
CA GLY A 24 -9.31 -9.66 -9.28
C GLY A 24 -8.09 -10.47 -9.75
N GLY A 25 -8.23 -11.80 -9.83
CA GLY A 25 -7.37 -12.59 -10.71
C GLY A 25 -7.27 -14.09 -10.45
N GLY A 26 -8.36 -14.84 -10.62
CA GLY A 26 -8.32 -16.22 -11.13
C GLY A 26 -7.83 -17.34 -10.20
N GLY A 27 -8.77 -18.11 -9.66
CA GLY A 27 -8.49 -19.44 -9.13
C GLY A 27 -9.39 -19.76 -7.96
N PHE A 28 -10.14 -20.85 -8.10
CA PHE A 28 -10.84 -21.56 -7.02
C PHE A 28 -10.05 -21.51 -5.70
N GLY A 29 -10.43 -20.60 -4.80
CA GLY A 29 -9.74 -20.37 -3.54
C GLY A 29 -10.77 -20.10 -2.46
N LEU A 30 -11.08 -21.14 -1.70
CA LEU A 30 -11.92 -21.11 -0.50
C LEU A 30 -11.52 -19.95 0.43
N PRO A 31 -12.48 -19.17 0.97
CA PRO A 31 -12.18 -18.22 2.03
C PRO A 31 -12.05 -19.00 3.35
N ILE A 32 -10.84 -19.50 3.64
CA ILE A 32 -10.46 -19.93 4.97
C ILE A 32 -9.64 -18.80 5.59
N GLY A 33 -10.23 -18.09 6.55
CA GLY A 33 -9.46 -17.21 7.43
C GLY A 33 -10.23 -16.01 7.92
N GLY A 34 -10.88 -16.15 9.07
CA GLY A 34 -11.22 -15.01 9.94
C GLY A 34 -12.71 -14.81 10.20
N GLY A 35 -13.26 -15.57 11.15
CA GLY A 35 -14.25 -15.10 12.13
C GLY A 35 -15.58 -14.48 11.67
N GLY A 36 -15.92 -14.51 10.38
CA GLY A 36 -17.20 -14.06 9.85
C GLY A 36 -17.83 -15.16 9.00
N LEU A 37 -19.17 -15.23 9.01
CA LEU A 37 -19.93 -16.10 8.11
C LEU A 37 -19.43 -15.88 6.68
N SER A 38 -18.82 -16.90 6.08
CA SER A 38 -18.34 -16.81 4.71
C SER A 38 -19.50 -16.48 3.78
N ILE A 39 -19.23 -15.83 2.66
CA ILE A 39 -20.26 -15.56 1.64
C ILE A 39 -20.95 -16.87 1.22
N GLY A 40 -20.21 -17.99 1.19
CA GLY A 40 -20.76 -19.33 0.99
C GLY A 40 -21.73 -19.76 2.09
N ALA A 41 -21.45 -19.46 3.36
CA ALA A 41 -22.36 -19.74 4.48
C ALA A 41 -23.64 -18.89 4.41
N ILE A 42 -23.54 -17.61 4.02
CA ILE A 42 -24.72 -16.74 3.84
C ILE A 42 -25.61 -17.26 2.71
N VAL A 43 -25.02 -17.63 1.58
CA VAL A 43 -25.76 -18.19 0.44
C VAL A 43 -26.39 -19.53 0.81
N ALA A 44 -25.67 -20.41 1.52
CA ALA A 44 -26.20 -21.69 1.97
C ALA A 44 -27.36 -21.52 2.96
N LEU A 45 -27.22 -20.65 3.96
CA LEU A 45 -28.30 -20.36 4.91
C LEU A 45 -29.50 -19.71 4.23
N GLY A 46 -29.29 -18.85 3.23
CA GLY A 46 -30.37 -18.29 2.41
C GLY A 46 -31.11 -19.35 1.61
N LEU A 47 -30.39 -20.29 0.98
CA LEU A 47 -31.01 -21.39 0.23
C LEU A 47 -31.73 -22.39 1.14
N ILE A 48 -31.16 -22.70 2.31
CA ILE A 48 -31.79 -23.58 3.31
C ILE A 48 -33.03 -22.90 3.91
N GLY A 49 -32.95 -21.61 4.25
CA GLY A 49 -34.08 -20.83 4.73
C GLY A 49 -35.19 -20.70 3.69
N TRP A 50 -34.83 -20.51 2.42
CA TRP A 50 -35.78 -20.51 1.30
C TRP A 50 -36.45 -21.87 1.08
N ALA A 51 -35.71 -22.97 1.20
CA ALA A 51 -36.25 -24.32 1.02
C ALA A 51 -37.13 -24.80 2.19
N LEU A 52 -36.84 -24.37 3.42
CA LEU A 52 -37.54 -24.80 4.64
C LEU A 52 -38.57 -23.78 5.16
N GLY A 53 -38.67 -22.59 4.54
CA GLY A 53 -39.57 -21.51 4.96
C GLY A 53 -39.20 -20.88 6.31
N ILE A 54 -37.95 -21.04 6.75
CA ILE A 54 -37.43 -20.54 8.03
C ILE A 54 -36.63 -19.26 7.75
N ASP A 55 -36.97 -18.19 8.46
CA ASP A 55 -36.28 -16.90 8.34
C ASP A 55 -34.86 -17.01 8.94
N PRO A 56 -33.78 -16.80 8.16
CA PRO A 56 -32.40 -16.99 8.63
C PRO A 56 -31.99 -16.01 9.74
N SER A 57 -32.77 -14.94 9.94
CA SER A 57 -32.64 -14.02 11.08
C SER A 57 -32.79 -14.72 12.44
N LEU A 58 -33.63 -15.77 12.53
CA LEU A 58 -33.83 -16.55 13.76
C LEU A 58 -32.63 -17.43 14.11
N LEU A 59 -31.92 -17.93 13.10
CA LEU A 59 -30.71 -18.75 13.30
C LEU A 59 -29.51 -17.88 13.72
N ILE A 60 -29.42 -16.67 13.18
CA ILE A 60 -28.39 -15.69 13.54
C ILE A 60 -28.60 -15.21 14.99
N GLY A 61 -29.84 -14.88 15.36
CA GLY A 61 -30.17 -14.47 16.74
C GLY A 61 -30.01 -15.58 17.78
N GLY A 62 -30.16 -16.85 17.40
CA GLY A 62 -29.88 -18.00 18.28
C GLY A 62 -28.39 -18.25 18.54
N ALA A 63 -27.52 -17.90 17.57
CA ALA A 63 -26.07 -18.05 17.69
C ALA A 63 -25.42 -16.96 18.58
N GLU A 64 -26.01 -15.76 18.64
CA GLU A 64 -25.58 -14.66 19.52
C GLU A 64 -25.80 -14.96 21.01
N ILE A 65 -26.80 -15.78 21.37
CA ILE A 65 -27.05 -16.18 22.77
C ILE A 65 -26.01 -17.18 23.28
N LEU A 66 -25.42 -18.00 22.39
CA LEU A 66 -24.41 -19.00 22.74
C LEU A 66 -22.98 -18.44 22.71
N THR A 67 -22.77 -17.27 22.11
CA THR A 67 -21.49 -16.59 22.05
C THR A 67 -21.63 -15.19 22.67
N GLY A 68 -21.41 -15.11 23.99
CA GLY A 68 -21.53 -13.87 24.77
C GLY A 68 -20.79 -12.67 24.16
N PRO A 69 -21.05 -11.44 24.64
CA PRO A 69 -20.77 -10.18 23.94
C PRO A 69 -19.29 -10.07 23.59
N SER A 70 -18.95 -10.48 22.38
CA SER A 70 -17.62 -10.38 21.84
C SER A 70 -17.50 -8.98 21.28
N GLN A 71 -16.81 -8.12 22.03
CA GLN A 71 -16.42 -6.81 21.53
C GLN A 71 -15.78 -6.98 20.14
N PRO A 72 -16.09 -6.10 19.18
CA PRO A 72 -15.44 -6.13 17.88
C PRO A 72 -13.94 -5.87 18.09
N LYS A 73 -13.17 -6.97 18.18
CA LYS A 73 -11.73 -6.90 17.92
C LYS A 73 -11.62 -6.46 16.48
N VAL A 74 -11.22 -5.21 16.29
CA VAL A 74 -10.71 -4.72 15.00
C VAL A 74 -9.60 -5.67 14.60
N GLN A 75 -9.91 -6.65 13.75
CA GLN A 75 -8.92 -7.49 13.11
C GLN A 75 -8.04 -6.53 12.31
N ALA A 76 -6.77 -6.43 12.69
CA ALA A 76 -5.78 -5.80 11.82
C ALA A 76 -5.87 -6.51 10.45
N PRO A 77 -5.97 -5.77 9.33
CA PRO A 77 -5.98 -6.38 8.02
C PRO A 77 -4.74 -7.27 7.87
N PRO A 78 -4.83 -8.40 7.12
CA PRO A 78 -3.67 -9.25 6.87
C PRO A 78 -2.53 -8.37 6.39
N THR A 79 -1.37 -8.49 7.04
CA THR A 79 -0.18 -7.70 6.69
C THR A 79 0.14 -7.98 5.23
N ALA A 80 -0.24 -7.06 4.35
CA ALA A 80 0.17 -7.07 2.97
C ALA A 80 1.70 -7.13 2.90
N ARG A 81 2.20 -7.82 1.88
CA ARG A 81 3.60 -8.20 1.79
C ARG A 81 4.43 -6.93 1.58
N ARG A 82 5.12 -6.47 2.62
CA ARG A 82 6.12 -5.41 2.48
C ARG A 82 7.34 -6.02 1.82
N THR A 83 7.69 -5.50 0.66
CA THR A 83 8.96 -5.80 0.01
C THR A 83 9.94 -4.68 0.35
N THR A 84 11.12 -5.07 0.84
CA THR A 84 12.23 -4.13 1.11
C THR A 84 13.26 -4.25 -0.01
N GLY A 85 13.79 -3.11 -0.44
CA GLY A 85 14.70 -3.00 -1.57
C GLY A 85 14.06 -2.29 -2.76
N ALA A 86 14.90 -1.99 -3.77
CA ALA A 86 14.45 -1.31 -4.98
C ALA A 86 13.37 -2.14 -5.69
N PRO A 87 12.20 -1.54 -6.03
CA PRO A 87 11.18 -2.28 -6.76
C PRO A 87 11.63 -2.60 -8.19
N GLN A 88 11.08 -3.68 -8.75
CA GLN A 88 11.50 -4.21 -10.06
C GLN A 88 10.75 -3.58 -11.25
N ASP A 89 9.76 -2.74 -11.05
CA ASP A 89 9.13 -1.95 -12.10
C ASP A 89 9.93 -0.69 -12.43
N ASP A 90 9.74 -0.14 -13.64
CA ASP A 90 10.47 1.02 -14.12
C ASP A 90 10.27 2.26 -13.23
N MET A 91 9.04 2.49 -12.76
CA MET A 91 8.76 3.58 -11.81
C MET A 91 9.57 3.41 -10.51
N GLY A 92 9.53 2.21 -9.92
CA GLY A 92 10.26 1.88 -8.71
C GLY A 92 11.77 2.08 -8.84
N ARG A 93 12.36 1.60 -9.94
CA ARG A 93 13.78 1.84 -10.27
C ARG A 93 14.09 3.32 -10.44
N PHE A 94 13.26 4.06 -11.17
CA PHE A 94 13.43 5.50 -11.37
C PHE A 94 13.50 6.22 -10.02
N VAL A 95 12.52 5.97 -9.15
CA VAL A 95 12.46 6.60 -7.83
C VAL A 95 13.63 6.16 -6.95
N SER A 96 14.03 4.88 -7.00
CA SER A 96 15.16 4.34 -6.22
C SER A 96 16.50 4.97 -6.64
N LYS A 97 16.67 5.26 -7.94
CA LYS A 97 17.84 5.99 -8.47
C LYS A 97 17.84 7.46 -8.12
N VAL A 98 16.67 8.12 -8.13
CA VAL A 98 16.54 9.49 -7.63
C VAL A 98 16.94 9.53 -6.15
N LEU A 99 16.44 8.60 -5.34
CA LEU A 99 16.83 8.50 -3.93
C LEU A 99 18.35 8.29 -3.79
N GLY A 100 18.94 7.31 -4.48
CA GLY A 100 20.38 7.06 -4.42
C GLY A 100 21.22 8.26 -4.84
N SER A 101 20.79 9.01 -5.87
CA SER A 101 21.44 10.26 -6.26
C SER A 101 21.36 11.33 -5.16
N THR A 102 20.22 11.48 -4.49
CA THR A 102 20.09 12.42 -3.36
C THR A 102 20.97 12.01 -2.19
N GLU A 103 21.03 10.72 -1.86
CA GLU A 103 21.90 10.21 -0.79
C GLU A 103 23.37 10.49 -1.08
N LEU A 104 23.82 10.29 -2.33
CA LEU A 104 25.19 10.61 -2.74
C LEU A 104 25.51 12.09 -2.54
N GLN A 105 24.61 12.97 -2.97
CA GLN A 105 24.82 14.41 -2.87
C GLN A 105 24.82 14.88 -1.42
N TRP A 106 23.86 14.43 -0.61
CA TRP A 106 23.76 14.83 0.79
C TRP A 106 24.88 14.26 1.65
N LYS A 107 25.39 13.05 1.36
CA LYS A 107 26.61 12.53 1.99
C LYS A 107 27.78 13.48 1.79
N GLN A 108 27.99 13.99 0.56
CA GLN A 108 29.07 14.93 0.28
C GLN A 108 28.88 16.28 0.97
N VAL A 109 27.64 16.80 1.00
CA VAL A 109 27.32 18.07 1.67
C VAL A 109 27.58 17.96 3.17
N PHE A 110 27.07 16.92 3.83
CA PHE A 110 27.27 16.74 5.27
C PHE A 110 28.74 16.50 5.63
N ALA A 111 29.48 15.77 4.80
CA ALA A 111 30.90 15.52 5.03
C ALA A 111 31.73 16.82 5.03
N LYS A 112 31.37 17.80 4.19
CA LYS A 112 32.04 19.12 4.17
C LYS A 112 31.87 19.88 5.50
N ASP A 113 30.77 19.64 6.20
CA ASP A 113 30.48 20.25 7.50
C ASP A 113 30.91 19.35 8.69
N GLY A 114 31.66 18.28 8.43
CA GLY A 114 32.09 17.33 9.48
C GLY A 114 30.93 16.55 10.12
N LYS A 115 29.78 16.46 9.44
CA LYS A 115 28.58 15.76 9.92
C LYS A 115 28.38 14.43 9.17
N THR A 116 27.65 13.51 9.80
CA THR A 116 27.24 12.25 9.18
C THR A 116 25.81 12.36 8.67
N TYR A 117 25.62 12.18 7.36
CA TYR A 117 24.30 12.06 6.77
C TYR A 117 23.66 10.72 7.11
N ARG A 118 22.40 10.75 7.56
CA ARG A 118 21.58 9.56 7.78
C ARG A 118 20.55 9.46 6.65
N PRO A 119 20.68 8.49 5.71
CA PRO A 119 19.74 8.35 4.62
C PRO A 119 18.35 7.96 5.17
N PRO A 120 17.26 8.60 4.71
CA PRO A 120 15.92 8.18 5.09
C PRO A 120 15.52 6.90 4.36
N VAL A 121 14.56 6.17 4.93
CA VAL A 121 13.87 5.09 4.22
C VAL A 121 12.71 5.69 3.42
N LEU A 122 12.64 5.39 2.13
CA LEU A 122 11.54 5.81 1.26
C LEU A 122 10.44 4.76 1.25
N VAL A 123 9.22 5.15 1.59
CA VAL A 123 8.02 4.33 1.57
C VAL A 123 7.21 4.67 0.32
N LEU A 124 7.10 3.72 -0.60
CA LEU A 124 6.22 3.83 -1.76
C LEU A 124 4.84 3.27 -1.40
N TYR A 125 3.78 4.00 -1.69
CA TYR A 125 2.41 3.53 -1.45
C TYR A 125 1.45 4.00 -2.55
N ARG A 126 0.19 3.52 -2.49
CA ARG A 126 -0.91 3.98 -3.35
C ARG A 126 -2.11 4.38 -2.49
N GLY A 127 -2.60 5.61 -2.64
CA GLY A 127 -3.81 6.09 -1.96
C GLY A 127 -3.61 6.45 -0.48
N ALA A 128 -3.43 5.45 0.38
CA ALA A 128 -3.18 5.67 1.80
C ALA A 128 -2.23 4.63 2.41
N THR A 129 -1.38 5.07 3.35
CA THR A 129 -0.58 4.17 4.20
C THR A 129 -0.47 4.75 5.61
N HIS A 130 -0.12 3.93 6.60
CA HIS A 130 0.09 4.41 7.97
C HIS A 130 1.47 5.08 8.12
N ALA A 131 1.49 6.30 8.66
CA ALA A 131 2.69 7.07 8.99
C ALA A 131 2.74 7.45 10.47
N SER A 132 3.94 7.54 11.05
CA SER A 132 4.09 7.74 12.50
C SER A 132 3.84 9.18 12.97
N CYS A 133 3.72 10.15 12.05
CA CYS A 133 3.61 11.58 12.34
C CYS A 133 2.18 12.15 12.34
N GLY A 134 1.14 11.32 12.46
CA GLY A 134 -0.24 11.83 12.63
C GLY A 134 -1.35 11.07 11.91
N GLY A 135 -1.14 9.82 11.48
CA GLY A 135 -2.21 8.96 10.95
C GLY A 135 -1.96 8.46 9.53
N ALA A 136 -3.00 8.47 8.69
CA ALA A 136 -2.90 8.04 7.30
C ALA A 136 -2.15 9.08 6.45
N ALA A 137 -1.07 8.66 5.81
CA ALA A 137 -0.45 9.36 4.69
C ALA A 137 -1.48 9.46 3.56
N GLN A 138 -1.96 10.65 3.24
CA GLN A 138 -2.97 10.87 2.19
C GLN A 138 -2.34 11.51 0.94
N SER A 139 -2.75 11.04 -0.23
CA SER A 139 -2.31 11.42 -1.59
C SER A 139 -2.30 12.92 -1.95
N ALA A 140 -2.74 13.81 -1.07
CA ALA A 140 -2.92 15.24 -1.36
C ALA A 140 -1.69 16.10 -1.07
N MET A 141 -0.68 15.54 -0.40
CA MET A 141 0.59 16.19 -0.11
C MET A 141 1.66 15.44 -0.92
N GLY A 142 2.56 16.14 -1.62
CA GLY A 142 3.69 15.50 -2.30
C GLY A 142 4.57 14.68 -1.33
N PRO A 143 5.74 14.17 -1.77
CA PRO A 143 6.60 13.40 -0.87
C PRO A 143 6.85 14.16 0.43
N PHE A 144 6.56 13.53 1.56
CA PHE A 144 6.71 14.16 2.87
C PHE A 144 7.62 13.34 3.77
N TYR A 145 8.36 14.03 4.64
CA TYR A 145 9.24 13.42 5.63
C TYR A 145 8.53 13.36 6.98
N CYS A 146 8.56 12.19 7.63
CA CYS A 146 8.10 12.02 9.00
C CYS A 146 9.33 11.92 9.94
N PRO A 147 9.57 12.93 10.80
CA PRO A 147 10.70 12.90 11.73
C PRO A 147 10.64 11.77 12.76
N ALA A 148 9.44 11.28 13.11
CA ALA A 148 9.25 10.27 14.14
C ALA A 148 9.74 8.88 13.74
N ASP A 149 9.63 8.51 12.47
CA ASP A 149 10.14 7.24 11.92
C ASP A 149 11.29 7.42 10.93
N GLN A 150 11.70 8.66 10.68
CA GLN A 150 12.74 9.06 9.74
C GLN A 150 12.51 8.56 8.31
N LYS A 151 11.24 8.43 7.90
CA LYS A 151 10.89 7.96 6.56
C LYS A 151 10.37 9.09 5.67
N VAL A 152 10.61 8.94 4.38
CA VAL A 152 9.96 9.73 3.33
C VAL A 152 8.82 8.89 2.78
N TYR A 153 7.63 9.47 2.62
CA TYR A 153 6.45 8.79 2.10
C TYR A 153 6.10 9.36 0.73
N LEU A 154 5.96 8.50 -0.28
CA LEU A 154 5.62 8.90 -1.64
C LEU A 154 4.43 8.09 -2.18
N ASP A 155 3.34 8.79 -2.47
CA ASP A 155 2.22 8.19 -3.18
C ASP A 155 2.50 8.13 -4.68
N THR A 156 2.58 6.90 -5.17
CA THR A 156 2.85 6.63 -6.58
C THR A 156 1.63 6.83 -7.48
N SER A 157 0.42 6.93 -6.92
CA SER A 157 -0.78 7.26 -7.70
C SER A 157 -0.74 8.68 -8.29
N PHE A 158 0.11 9.55 -7.75
CA PHE A 158 0.34 10.89 -8.28
C PHE A 158 0.97 10.86 -9.68
N PHE A 159 1.84 9.89 -9.97
CA PHE A 159 2.44 9.75 -11.30
C PHE A 159 1.38 9.45 -12.38
N ASP A 160 0.38 8.62 -12.03
CA ASP A 160 -0.76 8.34 -12.90
C ASP A 160 -1.57 9.63 -13.19
N GLN A 161 -1.70 10.52 -12.19
CA GLN A 161 -2.40 11.79 -12.35
C GLN A 161 -1.62 12.77 -13.24
N ILE A 162 -0.29 12.81 -13.17
CA ILE A 162 0.54 13.60 -14.10
C ILE A 162 0.26 13.17 -15.54
N ALA A 163 0.25 11.87 -15.81
CA ALA A 163 0.03 11.33 -17.14
C ALA A 163 -1.39 11.60 -17.66
N THR A 164 -2.40 11.32 -16.83
CA THR A 164 -3.81 11.29 -17.28
C THR A 164 -4.54 12.63 -17.11
N ARG A 165 -4.38 13.27 -15.95
CA ARG A 165 -5.15 14.47 -15.56
C ARG A 165 -4.45 15.74 -15.98
N PHE A 166 -3.15 15.84 -15.70
CA PHE A 166 -2.38 17.06 -15.99
C PHE A 166 -1.80 17.08 -17.40
N ARG A 167 -1.93 15.97 -18.16
CA ARG A 167 -1.37 15.79 -19.50
C ARG A 167 0.12 16.19 -19.56
N GLY A 168 0.86 15.89 -18.50
CA GLY A 168 2.29 16.23 -18.40
C GLY A 168 3.19 15.39 -19.32
N CYS A 169 2.58 14.56 -20.18
CA CYS A 169 3.24 13.60 -21.05
C CYS A 169 2.70 13.79 -22.45
N ASP A 170 3.58 14.10 -23.40
CA ASP A 170 3.20 14.21 -24.81
C ASP A 170 2.75 12.85 -25.34
N VAL A 171 1.67 12.85 -26.13
CA VAL A 171 1.14 11.64 -26.77
C VAL A 171 2.20 11.04 -27.68
N GLY A 172 2.63 9.81 -27.40
CA GLY A 172 3.69 9.12 -28.15
C GLY A 172 5.12 9.34 -27.61
N SER A 173 5.29 10.12 -26.54
CA SER A 173 6.58 10.31 -25.87
C SER A 173 6.87 9.21 -24.85
N ARG A 174 8.16 8.89 -24.66
CA ARG A 174 8.64 7.95 -23.63
C ARG A 174 8.79 8.60 -22.25
N THR A 175 8.45 9.87 -22.13
CA THR A 175 8.70 10.72 -20.94
C THR A 175 7.91 10.25 -19.71
N CYS A 176 6.86 9.46 -19.91
CA CYS A 176 6.04 8.89 -18.84
C CYS A 176 5.79 7.39 -19.02
N GLN A 177 6.65 6.70 -19.77
CA GLN A 177 6.66 5.23 -19.76
C GLN A 177 7.37 4.80 -18.48
N PHE A 178 6.57 4.54 -17.45
CA PHE A 178 7.01 3.99 -16.17
C PHE A 178 6.64 2.51 -16.02
N SER A 179 6.36 1.83 -17.16
CA SER A 179 5.85 0.46 -17.29
C SER A 179 6.67 -0.36 -18.28
#